data_AF-A0A7S1IGM0-F1
#
_entry.id   AF-A0A7S1IGM0-F1
#
_cell.length_a   1.000
_cell.length_b   1.000
_cell.length_c   1.000
_cell.angle_alpha   90.00
_cell.angle_beta   90.00
_cell.angle_gamma   90.00
#
_symmetry.space_group_name_H-M   'P 1'
#
loop_
_entity.id
_entity.type
_entity.pdbx_description
1 polymer ?
#
loop_
_entity_poly.entity_id
_entity_poly.type
_entity_poly.pdbx_seq_one_letter_code
_entity_poly.pdbx_strand_id
1 'polypeptide(L)'
;FRISTMYSRPPEWQERPSKAAKTEWGDWYGSGGGGGGGAWPAGGSGGKSGKGGKGGTGGKGKGGGAYTLLGQYHREGRLDMTYFDDSIVAELDALGPEGAAKALDLFCEVDKNEIRNQAGFLKGIITKVKNPFPSNRKAAPPPAPTKLAIAQGGTYSTWHEATDALQVDIGAWDERIIGDLENLPANLAIKAVESYAAADTENIRNPCGFMTGIVRELWRKAESGAQEDVELDHMVQVHLDNCIEKGAIADWQVDAAIKASLASFEPKQAIRILADFIMTDPATVNNKPGFLMSIIKRHRQGDPNAQRTAFPVKSGHGILDILQEHHSAGRLNMTDLDGAILRDLESLPLHMATKAIDQYIAADHTGVRNRCGFLKSVVNQLRRDPDSIASSGELDPSVKSQLEYAYQQGFISESDTDAALLATLAGFEPIVATRILTEFMEADRSKVHNKAGFLCGIMKRHRQALKSQVMQGGHSSLREIIKYYEAAGKLSPSLLDDPILADLEALGLEGATQALENFAAADQRNVRNVPGFLKGIINKLKEQGYSRTAGQYLRTDWGQ
;
A
#
# COMPACT_ATOMS: atom_id res chain seq x y z
N PHE A 1 -2.69 66.29 -11.65
CA PHE A 1 -2.94 65.25 -10.63
C PHE A 1 -2.36 63.93 -11.13
N ARG A 2 -1.11 63.61 -10.76
CA ARG A 2 -0.54 62.26 -10.89
C ARG A 2 -0.53 61.68 -9.48
N ILE A 3 -1.38 60.67 -9.23
CA ILE A 3 -1.39 59.93 -7.97
C ILE A 3 -0.55 58.67 -8.19
N SER A 4 0.55 58.63 -7.46
CA SER A 4 1.42 57.49 -7.24
C SER A 4 0.97 56.80 -5.96
N THR A 5 0.65 55.50 -6.01
CA THR A 5 0.45 54.63 -4.85
C THR A 5 1.29 53.37 -5.11
N MET A 6 2.50 53.26 -4.53
CA MET A 6 2.79 52.70 -3.20
C MET A 6 2.11 51.35 -2.92
N TYR A 7 2.87 50.27 -3.12
CA TYR A 7 2.80 49.10 -2.25
C TYR A 7 4.22 48.73 -1.80
N SER A 8 4.51 49.08 -0.56
CA SER A 8 5.70 48.70 0.19
C SER A 8 5.65 47.21 0.52
N ARG A 9 6.77 46.49 0.28
CA ARG A 9 6.98 45.13 0.80
C ARG A 9 7.44 45.21 2.27
N PRO A 10 6.96 44.34 3.16
CA PRO A 10 7.40 44.29 4.56
C PRO A 10 8.80 43.67 4.70
N PRO A 11 9.64 44.12 5.66
CA PRO A 11 10.99 43.61 5.87
C PRO A 11 10.99 42.62 7.04
N GLU A 12 10.84 41.32 6.79
CA GLU A 12 11.01 40.32 7.85
C GLU A 12 11.26 38.91 7.27
N TRP A 13 12.41 38.74 6.62
CA TRP A 13 13.00 37.42 6.37
C TRP A 13 14.45 37.47 6.88
N GLN A 14 14.62 37.32 8.18
CA GLN A 14 15.91 37.00 8.76
C GLN A 14 16.32 35.61 8.31
N GLU A 15 17.43 35.55 7.59
CA GLU A 15 18.13 34.35 7.19
C GLU A 15 18.43 33.48 8.42
N ARG A 16 17.90 32.25 8.43
CA ARG A 16 18.38 31.22 9.35
C ARG A 16 19.68 30.64 8.77
N PRO A 17 20.79 30.61 9.50
CA PRO A 17 22.00 29.95 9.02
C PRO A 17 21.77 28.43 8.95
N SER A 18 21.94 27.87 7.75
CA SER A 18 21.99 26.43 7.52
C SER A 18 23.17 25.84 8.29
N LYS A 19 22.92 24.80 9.10
CA LYS A 19 23.96 24.02 9.76
C LYS A 19 24.92 23.46 8.70
N ALA A 20 26.13 24.00 8.67
CA ALA A 20 27.24 23.44 7.92
C ALA A 20 27.58 22.05 8.50
N ALA A 21 27.36 21.00 7.71
CA ALA A 21 28.00 19.72 7.94
C ALA A 21 29.49 19.91 7.60
N LYS A 22 30.35 19.81 8.61
CA LYS A 22 31.80 19.70 8.41
C LYS A 22 32.08 18.37 7.72
N THR A 23 32.36 18.40 6.42
CA THR A 23 33.00 17.31 5.71
C THR A 23 34.50 17.45 5.92
N GLU A 24 35.04 16.66 6.86
CA GLU A 24 36.49 16.46 7.01
C GLU A 24 36.98 15.57 5.86
N TRP A 25 37.41 16.19 4.77
CA TRP A 25 38.13 15.54 3.67
C TRP A 25 39.46 16.26 3.48
N GLY A 26 40.42 15.90 4.31
CA GLY A 26 41.78 16.44 4.22
C GLY A 26 42.55 16.07 5.46
N ASP A 27 43.09 14.85 5.50
CA ASP A 27 44.29 14.49 6.28
C ASP A 27 44.59 12.99 6.13
N TRP A 28 44.98 12.56 4.93
CA TRP A 28 45.48 11.18 4.71
C TRP A 28 46.64 11.13 3.73
N TYR A 29 47.59 12.07 3.78
CA TYR A 29 48.93 11.86 3.18
C TYR A 29 50.03 12.53 4.00
N GLY A 30 50.81 11.70 4.69
CA GLY A 30 52.00 12.10 5.44
C GLY A 30 53.13 12.55 4.51
N SER A 31 53.63 13.76 4.74
CA SER A 31 54.87 14.25 4.18
C SER A 31 56.05 13.81 5.03
N GLY A 32 57.03 13.16 4.40
CA GLY A 32 58.32 12.85 5.00
C GLY A 32 59.27 14.06 4.99
N GLY A 33 59.90 14.29 6.13
CA GLY A 33 61.02 15.22 6.37
C GLY A 33 61.32 15.14 7.87
N GLY A 34 62.53 14.99 8.39
CA GLY A 34 63.83 15.45 7.91
C GLY A 34 64.43 16.33 9.01
N GLY A 35 65.47 15.84 9.69
CA GLY A 35 66.21 16.57 10.76
C GLY A 35 65.63 16.34 12.16
N GLY A 36 66.39 16.28 13.25
CA GLY A 36 67.80 16.51 13.50
C GLY A 36 68.00 16.54 15.02
N GLY A 37 69.17 16.08 15.47
CA GLY A 37 69.79 16.18 16.80
C GLY A 37 69.00 16.62 18.04
N GLY A 38 69.09 15.83 19.12
CA GLY A 38 68.74 16.28 20.46
C GLY A 38 69.00 15.23 21.54
N ALA A 39 69.88 15.55 22.47
CA ALA A 39 70.47 14.69 23.49
C ALA A 39 69.51 14.06 24.54
N TRP A 40 69.95 12.89 25.02
CA TRP A 40 69.80 12.25 26.35
C TRP A 40 69.57 13.20 27.56
N PRO A 41 69.09 12.76 28.75
CA PRO A 41 69.37 11.43 29.32
C PRO A 41 68.33 10.72 30.24
N ALA A 42 68.60 9.42 30.41
CA ALA A 42 68.64 8.60 31.65
C ALA A 42 67.37 8.22 32.45
N GLY A 43 67.38 6.93 32.84
CA GLY A 43 66.58 6.28 33.88
C GLY A 43 65.78 5.10 33.31
N GLY A 44 66.31 3.87 33.21
CA GLY A 44 66.44 2.90 34.33
C GLY A 44 65.08 2.22 34.58
N SER A 45 64.85 0.91 34.64
CA SER A 45 65.70 -0.28 34.79
C SER A 45 64.79 -1.54 34.74
N GLY A 46 65.33 -2.68 34.28
CA GLY A 46 64.80 -4.06 34.49
C GLY A 46 63.85 -4.55 33.39
N GLY A 47 64.19 -5.52 32.52
CA GLY A 47 64.70 -6.89 32.78
C GLY A 47 63.49 -7.82 32.91
N LYS A 48 63.19 -8.81 32.06
CA LYS A 48 64.01 -9.90 31.51
C LYS A 48 63.25 -10.63 30.37
N SER A 49 64.00 -11.16 29.40
CA SER A 49 63.83 -12.40 28.58
C SER A 49 62.42 -12.80 28.12
N GLY A 50 62.10 -13.02 26.84
CA GLY A 50 62.91 -13.48 25.72
C GLY A 50 62.42 -14.86 25.25
N LYS A 51 61.78 -14.94 24.07
CA LYS A 51 61.91 -16.03 23.07
C LYS A 51 60.88 -15.88 21.94
N GLY A 52 61.38 -16.02 20.71
CA GLY A 52 60.71 -16.79 19.67
C GLY A 52 59.93 -16.00 18.63
N GLY A 53 60.57 -15.71 17.49
CA GLY A 53 59.89 -15.20 16.31
C GLY A 53 59.06 -16.25 15.56
N LYS A 54 58.05 -15.73 14.85
CA LYS A 54 57.48 -16.16 13.56
C LYS A 54 56.59 -14.97 13.15
N GLY A 55 56.87 -14.26 12.07
CA GLY A 55 56.89 -14.78 10.71
C GLY A 55 55.47 -14.68 10.18
N GLY A 56 55.21 -13.70 9.31
CA GLY A 56 53.88 -13.17 9.06
C GLY A 56 52.89 -14.10 8.38
N THR A 57 51.62 -13.67 8.38
CA THR A 57 50.75 -13.71 7.21
C THR A 57 49.78 -12.52 7.30
N GLY A 58 49.65 -11.80 6.18
CA GLY A 58 49.05 -10.48 6.11
C GLY A 58 47.55 -10.44 6.33
N GLY A 59 47.10 -9.37 7.00
CA GLY A 59 45.72 -8.95 6.98
C GLY A 59 45.32 -8.52 5.56
N LYS A 60 44.32 -9.19 4.98
CA LYS A 60 43.65 -8.75 3.76
C LYS A 60 42.94 -7.43 4.05
N GLY A 61 43.55 -6.31 3.64
CA GLY A 61 42.87 -5.04 3.50
C GLY A 61 41.81 -5.17 2.40
N LYS A 62 40.54 -5.34 2.79
CA LYS A 62 39.39 -5.08 1.92
C LYS A 62 39.09 -3.59 2.02
N GLY A 63 39.32 -2.84 0.95
CA GLY A 63 38.87 -1.45 0.86
C GLY A 63 39.83 -0.61 0.03
N GLY A 64 39.38 -0.14 -1.13
CA GLY A 64 40.12 0.87 -1.89
C GLY A 64 40.04 0.78 -3.42
N GLY A 65 39.25 -0.13 -4.00
CA GLY A 65 39.15 -0.26 -5.46
C GLY A 65 38.44 0.94 -6.10
N ALA A 66 37.17 1.14 -5.77
CA ALA A 66 36.35 2.20 -6.36
C ALA A 66 36.83 3.60 -5.96
N TYR A 67 37.24 3.81 -4.71
CA TYR A 67 37.77 5.09 -4.25
C TYR A 67 39.05 5.52 -4.99
N THR A 68 39.94 4.58 -5.29
CA THR A 68 41.17 4.89 -6.05
C THR A 68 40.85 5.24 -7.50
N LEU A 69 39.90 4.52 -8.13
CA LEU A 69 39.43 4.81 -9.49
C LEU A 69 38.72 6.17 -9.58
N LEU A 70 37.82 6.48 -8.65
CA LEU A 70 37.16 7.79 -8.58
C LEU A 70 38.18 8.92 -8.40
N GLY A 71 39.15 8.75 -7.50
CA GLY A 71 40.24 9.70 -7.31
C GLY A 71 41.17 9.84 -8.52
N GLN A 72 41.31 8.82 -9.36
CA GLN A 72 42.02 8.91 -10.63
C GLN A 72 41.24 9.74 -11.65
N TYR A 73 39.97 9.41 -11.89
CA TYR A 73 39.14 10.11 -12.88
C TYR A 73 38.87 11.58 -12.49
N HIS A 74 38.82 11.87 -11.19
CA HIS A 74 38.77 13.24 -10.69
C HIS A 74 40.05 14.03 -10.97
N ARG A 75 41.23 13.43 -10.72
CA ARG A 75 42.53 14.06 -11.06
C ARG A 75 42.70 14.27 -12.56
N GLU A 76 42.12 13.41 -13.39
CA GLU A 76 42.07 13.55 -14.84
C GLU A 76 41.06 14.61 -15.31
N GLY A 77 40.32 15.26 -14.40
CA GLY A 77 39.30 16.27 -14.72
C GLY A 77 38.06 15.69 -15.42
N ARG A 78 37.94 14.37 -15.47
CA ARG A 78 36.84 13.66 -16.13
C ARG A 78 35.62 13.52 -15.23
N LEU A 79 35.72 13.74 -13.92
CA LEU A 79 34.60 13.63 -12.97
C LEU A 79 34.69 14.68 -11.86
N ASP A 80 33.53 15.13 -11.39
CA ASP A 80 33.42 15.94 -10.18
C ASP A 80 32.94 15.05 -9.03
N MET A 81 33.69 15.07 -7.92
CA MET A 81 33.45 14.21 -6.77
C MET A 81 32.19 14.60 -5.98
N THR A 82 31.62 15.80 -6.20
CA THR A 82 30.42 16.25 -5.47
C THR A 82 29.17 15.41 -5.75
N TYR A 83 29.18 14.61 -6.83
CA TYR A 83 28.03 13.81 -7.27
C TYR A 83 28.00 12.38 -6.72
N PHE A 84 29.04 11.98 -6.00
CA PHE A 84 29.21 10.60 -5.52
C PHE A 84 28.93 10.54 -4.01
N ASP A 85 27.85 9.88 -3.65
CA ASP A 85 27.57 9.53 -2.25
C ASP A 85 28.13 8.14 -1.90
N ASP A 86 28.19 7.83 -0.60
CA ASP A 86 28.69 6.53 -0.11
C ASP A 86 27.92 5.34 -0.71
N SER A 87 26.67 5.55 -1.12
CA SER A 87 25.85 4.52 -1.76
C SER A 87 26.35 4.18 -3.15
N ILE A 88 26.68 5.18 -3.99
CA ILE A 88 27.24 4.95 -5.32
C ILE A 88 28.62 4.29 -5.21
N VAL A 89 29.44 4.71 -4.25
CA VAL A 89 30.76 4.12 -4.05
C VAL A 89 30.66 2.65 -3.64
N ALA A 90 29.73 2.31 -2.74
CA ALA A 90 29.47 0.92 -2.36
C ALA A 90 28.96 0.07 -3.54
N GLU A 91 28.13 0.64 -4.41
CA GLU A 91 27.64 -0.03 -5.61
C GLU A 91 28.74 -0.23 -6.67
N LEU A 92 29.67 0.72 -6.82
CA LEU A 92 30.85 0.58 -7.68
C LEU A 92 31.83 -0.45 -7.14
N ASP A 93 32.09 -0.48 -5.83
CA ASP A 93 32.93 -1.50 -5.20
C ASP A 93 32.34 -2.91 -5.39
N ALA A 94 31.01 -3.03 -5.40
CA ALA A 94 30.33 -4.30 -5.65
C ALA A 94 30.48 -4.82 -7.10
N LEU A 95 30.80 -3.97 -8.08
CA LEU A 95 31.10 -4.37 -9.46
C LEU A 95 32.52 -4.92 -9.64
N GLY A 96 33.42 -4.69 -8.69
CA GLY A 96 34.85 -4.91 -8.86
C GLY A 96 35.52 -3.85 -9.75
N PRO A 97 36.86 -3.82 -9.81
CA PRO A 97 37.61 -2.71 -10.42
C PRO A 97 37.36 -2.55 -11.92
N GLU A 98 37.26 -3.66 -12.67
CA GLU A 98 36.98 -3.61 -14.12
C GLU A 98 35.55 -3.17 -14.43
N GLY A 99 34.57 -3.65 -13.67
CA GLY A 99 33.17 -3.27 -13.82
C GLY A 99 32.94 -1.80 -13.44
N ALA A 100 33.58 -1.34 -12.36
CA ALA A 100 33.57 0.06 -11.95
C ALA A 100 34.20 0.97 -13.02
N ALA A 101 35.38 0.61 -13.55
CA ALA A 101 36.03 1.38 -14.61
C ALA A 101 35.13 1.49 -15.86
N LYS A 102 34.53 0.38 -16.30
CA LYS A 102 33.60 0.37 -17.43
C LYS A 102 32.36 1.24 -17.21
N ALA A 103 31.81 1.23 -16.01
CA ALA A 103 30.67 2.07 -15.66
C ALA A 103 31.05 3.57 -15.65
N LEU A 104 32.23 3.92 -15.15
CA LEU A 104 32.73 5.30 -15.12
C LEU A 104 33.08 5.82 -16.51
N ASP A 105 33.66 4.99 -17.38
CA ASP A 105 33.93 5.35 -18.78
C ASP A 105 32.62 5.66 -19.53
N LEU A 106 31.63 4.77 -19.44
CA LEU A 106 30.30 4.99 -20.06
C LEU A 106 29.62 6.26 -19.53
N PHE A 107 29.82 6.58 -18.26
CA PHE A 107 29.29 7.81 -17.67
C PHE A 107 30.04 9.06 -18.17
N CYS A 108 31.35 8.96 -18.44
CA CYS A 108 32.16 10.05 -18.96
C CYS A 108 31.94 10.32 -20.46
N GLU A 109 31.38 9.37 -21.22
CA GLU A 109 31.08 9.53 -22.65
C GLU A 109 29.84 10.39 -22.93
N VAL A 110 28.98 10.62 -21.93
CA VAL A 110 27.72 11.36 -22.09
C VAL A 110 27.89 12.81 -21.66
N ASP A 111 27.26 13.75 -22.37
CA ASP A 111 27.22 15.15 -21.96
C ASP A 111 26.46 15.30 -20.63
N LYS A 112 27.20 15.66 -19.60
CA LYS A 112 26.71 15.75 -18.22
C LYS A 112 25.75 16.92 -18.02
N ASN A 113 25.81 17.94 -18.88
CA ASN A 113 24.95 19.12 -18.79
C ASN A 113 23.51 18.80 -19.20
N GLU A 114 23.29 17.74 -19.98
CA GLU A 114 21.94 17.28 -20.38
C GLU A 114 21.28 16.39 -19.32
N ILE A 115 22.02 15.95 -18.31
CA ILE A 115 21.53 15.00 -17.31
C ILE A 115 21.12 15.74 -16.03
N ARG A 116 19.81 15.85 -15.81
CA ARG A 116 19.22 16.49 -14.62
C ARG A 116 19.59 15.80 -13.28
N ASN A 117 19.80 14.49 -13.29
CA ASN A 117 20.18 13.71 -12.11
C ASN A 117 21.31 12.74 -12.46
N GLN A 118 22.54 13.22 -12.34
CA GLN A 118 23.76 12.48 -12.68
C GLN A 118 23.98 11.25 -11.79
N ALA A 119 23.68 11.36 -10.49
CA ALA A 119 23.75 10.25 -9.54
C ALA A 119 22.80 9.10 -9.93
N GLY A 120 21.55 9.42 -10.26
CA GLY A 120 20.57 8.44 -10.72
C GLY A 120 20.93 7.81 -12.07
N PHE A 121 21.49 8.60 -12.98
CA PHE A 121 21.96 8.10 -14.28
C PHE A 121 23.12 7.11 -14.14
N LEU A 122 24.10 7.42 -13.30
CA LEU A 122 25.22 6.53 -13.00
C LEU A 122 24.74 5.22 -12.37
N LYS A 123 23.78 5.24 -11.43
CA LYS A 123 23.17 4.02 -10.88
C LYS A 123 22.50 3.16 -11.96
N GLY A 124 21.90 3.80 -12.97
CA GLY A 124 21.36 3.12 -14.15
C GLY A 124 22.45 2.41 -14.97
N ILE A 125 23.60 3.05 -15.16
CA ILE A 125 24.77 2.45 -15.85
C ILE A 125 25.33 1.29 -15.02
N ILE A 126 25.52 1.48 -13.71
CA ILE A 126 25.98 0.44 -12.79
C ILE A 126 25.07 -0.79 -12.87
N THR A 127 23.75 -0.59 -12.87
CA THR A 127 22.77 -1.68 -12.99
C THR A 127 22.90 -2.42 -14.33
N LYS A 128 23.12 -1.69 -15.44
CA LYS A 128 23.35 -2.28 -16.77
C LYS A 128 24.66 -3.06 -16.86
N VAL A 129 25.72 -2.59 -16.20
CA VAL A 129 27.01 -3.30 -16.14
C VAL A 129 26.91 -4.53 -15.23
N LYS A 130 26.19 -4.43 -14.12
CA LYS A 130 25.93 -5.53 -13.16
C LYS A 130 25.11 -6.66 -13.79
N ASN A 131 24.08 -6.27 -14.55
CA ASN A 131 23.16 -7.18 -15.21
C ASN A 131 23.19 -6.92 -16.72
N PRO A 132 24.22 -7.41 -17.43
CA PRO A 132 24.29 -7.26 -18.88
C PRO A 132 23.15 -8.10 -19.48
N PHE A 133 22.01 -7.46 -19.74
CA PHE A 133 21.01 -8.04 -20.64
C PHE A 133 21.68 -8.37 -21.97
N PRO A 134 21.30 -9.46 -22.65
CA PRO A 134 21.82 -9.78 -23.98
C PRO A 134 21.46 -8.63 -24.91
N SER A 135 22.44 -7.76 -25.15
CA SER A 135 22.36 -6.69 -26.12
C SER A 135 22.55 -7.35 -27.48
N ASN A 136 21.45 -7.61 -28.17
CA ASN A 136 21.44 -8.10 -29.54
C ASN A 136 21.88 -6.97 -30.50
N ARG A 137 23.11 -6.50 -30.35
CA ARG A 137 23.79 -5.64 -31.33
C ARG A 137 25.15 -6.27 -31.60
N LYS A 138 25.34 -6.67 -32.86
CA LYS A 138 26.44 -7.43 -33.46
C LYS A 138 26.30 -8.96 -33.45
N ALA A 139 25.18 -9.46 -33.98
CA ALA A 139 25.26 -10.60 -34.90
C ALA A 139 25.10 -10.05 -36.32
N ALA A 140 25.90 -10.54 -37.27
CA ALA A 140 25.71 -10.23 -38.69
C ALA A 140 24.26 -10.55 -39.10
N PRO A 141 23.65 -9.77 -40.01
CA PRO A 141 22.30 -10.07 -40.47
C PRO A 141 22.27 -11.50 -41.03
N PRO A 142 21.25 -12.32 -40.71
CA PRO A 142 21.07 -13.58 -41.43
C PRO A 142 20.95 -13.27 -42.92
N PRO A 143 21.44 -14.15 -43.81
CA PRO A 143 21.36 -13.92 -45.24
C PRO A 143 19.91 -13.64 -45.61
N ALA A 144 19.69 -12.53 -46.31
CA ALA A 144 18.38 -12.12 -46.79
C ALA A 144 17.68 -13.32 -47.44
N PRO A 145 16.41 -13.61 -47.09
CA PRO A 145 15.65 -14.58 -47.85
C PRO A 145 15.64 -14.11 -49.31
N THR A 146 16.06 -15.02 -50.18
CA THR A 146 16.27 -14.84 -51.60
C THR A 146 15.09 -14.09 -52.22
N LYS A 147 15.39 -13.13 -53.13
CA LYS A 147 14.46 -12.35 -53.97
C LYS A 147 13.59 -13.20 -54.92
N LEU A 148 13.03 -14.31 -54.44
CA LEU A 148 12.25 -15.28 -55.19
C LEU A 148 10.97 -15.66 -54.44
N ALA A 149 10.28 -14.64 -53.91
CA ALA A 149 8.88 -14.76 -53.47
C ALA A 149 8.08 -13.45 -53.63
N ILE A 150 8.60 -12.44 -54.35
CA ILE A 150 7.86 -11.21 -54.71
C ILE A 150 7.13 -11.40 -56.05
N ALA A 151 6.57 -12.59 -56.28
CA ALA A 151 5.94 -12.96 -57.55
C ALA A 151 4.50 -13.48 -57.40
N GLN A 152 3.87 -13.25 -56.24
CA GLN A 152 2.41 -13.37 -56.08
C GLN A 152 1.94 -12.17 -55.24
N GLY A 153 1.00 -11.40 -55.78
CA GLY A 153 0.69 -10.03 -55.36
C GLY A 153 0.44 -9.82 -53.87
N GLY A 154 1.22 -8.90 -53.29
CA GLY A 154 0.65 -7.70 -52.67
C GLY A 154 0.32 -7.70 -51.17
N THR A 155 1.18 -8.17 -50.28
CA THR A 155 1.03 -7.86 -48.83
C THR A 155 1.08 -6.35 -48.54
N TYR A 156 1.71 -5.57 -49.43
CA TYR A 156 1.81 -4.11 -49.34
C TYR A 156 0.48 -3.38 -49.60
N SER A 157 -0.52 -3.96 -50.28
CA SER A 157 -1.80 -3.25 -50.52
C SER A 157 -2.83 -3.51 -49.42
N THR A 158 -2.80 -4.67 -48.78
CA THR A 158 -3.98 -5.15 -48.04
C THR A 158 -4.22 -4.48 -46.68
N TRP A 159 -3.17 -4.12 -45.93
CA TRP A 159 -3.36 -3.40 -44.67
C TRP A 159 -3.51 -1.89 -44.87
N HIS A 160 -2.95 -1.35 -45.97
CA HIS A 160 -3.20 0.03 -46.40
C HIS A 160 -4.67 0.23 -46.82
N GLU A 161 -5.26 -0.73 -47.51
CA GLU A 161 -6.70 -0.74 -47.80
C GLU A 161 -7.54 -0.76 -46.51
N ALA A 162 -7.11 -1.50 -45.49
CA ALA A 162 -7.77 -1.52 -44.18
C ALA A 162 -7.64 -0.18 -43.45
N THR A 163 -6.47 0.49 -43.50
CA THR A 163 -6.30 1.81 -42.89
C THR A 163 -7.18 2.86 -43.58
N ASP A 164 -7.29 2.80 -44.92
CA ASP A 164 -8.14 3.72 -45.68
C ASP A 164 -9.63 3.47 -45.39
N ALA A 165 -10.05 2.20 -45.35
CA ALA A 165 -11.42 1.82 -45.04
C ALA A 165 -11.86 2.21 -43.62
N LEU A 166 -10.94 2.12 -42.65
CA LEU A 166 -11.18 2.44 -41.25
C LEU A 166 -10.83 3.89 -40.88
N GLN A 167 -10.39 4.70 -41.86
CA GLN A 167 -9.97 6.09 -41.67
C GLN A 167 -8.90 6.27 -40.58
N VAL A 168 -7.95 5.35 -40.50
CA VAL A 168 -6.85 5.39 -39.53
C VAL A 168 -5.78 6.37 -40.02
N ASP A 169 -5.42 7.36 -39.19
CA ASP A 169 -4.33 8.29 -39.51
C ASP A 169 -2.95 7.62 -39.39
N ILE A 170 -2.46 7.11 -40.53
CA ILE A 170 -1.14 6.48 -40.66
C ILE A 170 -0.01 7.51 -40.42
N GLY A 171 -0.28 8.81 -40.60
CA GLY A 171 0.70 9.88 -40.38
C GLY A 171 1.16 9.97 -38.92
N ALA A 172 0.40 9.39 -37.99
CA ALA A 172 0.76 9.27 -36.59
C ALA A 172 1.75 8.12 -36.29
N TRP A 173 2.06 7.25 -37.26
CA TRP A 173 2.96 6.11 -37.10
C TRP A 173 4.36 6.40 -37.65
N ASP A 174 5.40 5.88 -37.00
CA ASP A 174 6.77 6.01 -37.49
C ASP A 174 7.13 4.91 -38.50
N GLU A 175 8.21 5.12 -39.26
CA GLU A 175 8.68 4.16 -40.27
C GLU A 175 8.95 2.75 -39.72
N ARG A 176 9.20 2.63 -38.40
CA ARG A 176 9.44 1.33 -37.76
C ARG A 176 8.17 0.51 -37.69
N ILE A 177 7.04 1.12 -37.35
CA ILE A 177 5.74 0.43 -37.29
C ILE A 177 5.29 0.01 -38.68
N ILE A 178 5.50 0.87 -39.67
CA ILE A 178 5.23 0.54 -41.08
C ILE A 178 6.07 -0.68 -41.47
N GLY A 179 7.37 -0.67 -41.18
CA GLY A 179 8.23 -1.83 -41.40
C GLY A 179 7.81 -3.08 -40.63
N ASP A 180 7.36 -2.95 -39.38
CA ASP A 180 6.89 -4.09 -38.58
C ASP A 180 5.57 -4.68 -39.14
N LEU A 181 4.70 -3.84 -39.70
CA LEU A 181 3.46 -4.24 -40.39
C LEU A 181 3.74 -4.91 -41.75
N GLU A 182 4.70 -4.42 -42.51
CA GLU A 182 5.13 -5.02 -43.78
C GLU A 182 5.73 -6.42 -43.58
N ASN A 183 6.37 -6.65 -42.43
CA ASN A 183 6.94 -7.95 -42.08
C ASN A 183 5.92 -8.93 -41.46
N LEU A 184 4.74 -8.45 -41.04
CA LEU A 184 3.66 -9.30 -40.56
C LEU A 184 2.99 -10.04 -41.73
N PRO A 185 2.54 -11.30 -41.53
CA PRO A 185 1.59 -11.93 -42.45
C PRO A 185 0.37 -11.02 -42.70
N ALA A 186 -0.09 -10.91 -43.94
CA ALA A 186 -1.11 -9.94 -44.35
C ALA A 186 -2.39 -9.95 -43.49
N ASN A 187 -2.87 -11.14 -43.12
CA ASN A 187 -4.03 -11.31 -42.25
C ASN A 187 -3.81 -10.75 -40.83
N LEU A 188 -2.59 -10.81 -40.31
CA LEU A 188 -2.25 -10.25 -39.01
C LEU A 188 -2.01 -8.74 -39.09
N ALA A 189 -1.43 -8.25 -40.18
CA ALA A 189 -1.30 -6.82 -40.42
C ALA A 189 -2.69 -6.13 -40.46
N ILE A 190 -3.65 -6.71 -41.17
CA ILE A 190 -5.05 -6.22 -41.20
C ILE A 190 -5.65 -6.21 -39.80
N LYS A 191 -5.55 -7.33 -39.06
CA LYS A 191 -6.04 -7.41 -37.67
C LYS A 191 -5.40 -6.39 -36.73
N ALA A 192 -4.12 -6.05 -36.96
CA ALA A 192 -3.43 -5.04 -36.18
C ALA A 192 -4.09 -3.66 -36.39
N VAL A 193 -4.37 -3.32 -37.65
CA VAL A 193 -5.05 -2.07 -38.03
C VAL A 193 -6.48 -2.03 -37.48
N GLU A 194 -7.24 -3.11 -37.62
CA GLU A 194 -8.60 -3.22 -37.06
C GLU A 194 -8.60 -3.04 -35.54
N SER A 195 -7.63 -3.66 -34.84
CA SER A 195 -7.50 -3.54 -33.38
C SER A 195 -7.14 -2.12 -32.96
N TYR A 196 -6.31 -1.43 -33.75
CA TYR A 196 -5.97 -0.04 -33.53
C TYR A 196 -7.19 0.87 -33.75
N ALA A 197 -7.94 0.66 -34.83
CA ALA A 197 -9.14 1.44 -35.16
C ALA A 197 -10.28 1.25 -34.15
N ALA A 198 -10.41 0.05 -33.58
CA ALA A 198 -11.40 -0.27 -32.56
C ALA A 198 -11.06 0.34 -31.19
N ALA A 199 -9.82 0.80 -30.97
CA ALA A 199 -9.44 1.49 -29.76
C ALA A 199 -9.87 2.97 -29.82
N ASP A 200 -10.18 3.55 -28.66
CA ASP A 200 -10.47 4.98 -28.54
C ASP A 200 -9.18 5.81 -28.80
N THR A 201 -8.93 6.09 -30.08
CA THR A 201 -7.69 6.70 -30.56
C THR A 201 -7.46 8.10 -30.00
N GLU A 202 -8.50 8.83 -29.60
CA GLU A 202 -8.41 10.16 -28.99
C GLU A 202 -7.73 10.13 -27.61
N ASN A 203 -7.85 9.01 -26.88
CA ASN A 203 -7.27 8.82 -25.56
C ASN A 203 -5.89 8.15 -25.57
N ILE A 204 -5.35 7.79 -26.74
CA ILE A 204 -4.05 7.13 -26.85
C ILE A 204 -2.94 8.18 -26.81
N ARG A 205 -2.27 8.28 -25.66
CA ARG A 205 -1.14 9.23 -25.45
C ARG A 205 0.03 9.02 -26.41
N ASN A 206 0.25 7.79 -26.88
CA ASN A 206 1.34 7.44 -27.80
C ASN A 206 0.85 6.42 -28.85
N PRO A 207 0.31 6.89 -29.99
CA PRO A 207 -0.12 6.07 -31.13
C PRO A 207 0.89 5.00 -31.54
N CYS A 208 2.15 5.42 -31.73
CA CYS A 208 3.22 4.52 -32.13
C CYS A 208 3.46 3.40 -31.12
N GLY A 209 3.55 3.77 -29.84
CA GLY A 209 3.78 2.81 -28.76
C GLY A 209 2.64 1.80 -28.62
N PHE A 210 1.40 2.25 -28.81
CA PHE A 210 0.22 1.39 -28.76
C PHE A 210 0.20 0.41 -29.93
N MET A 211 0.41 0.89 -31.16
CA MET A 211 0.46 0.05 -32.35
C MET A 211 1.62 -0.96 -32.31
N THR A 212 2.80 -0.54 -31.83
CA THR A 212 3.93 -1.45 -31.57
C THR A 212 3.53 -2.57 -30.59
N GLY A 213 2.72 -2.25 -29.58
CA GLY A 213 2.17 -3.23 -28.64
C GLY A 213 1.29 -4.26 -29.32
N ILE A 214 0.35 -3.81 -30.18
CA ILE A 214 -0.54 -4.68 -30.95
C ILE A 214 0.27 -5.61 -31.88
N VAL A 215 1.21 -5.05 -32.64
CA VAL A 215 2.04 -5.79 -33.58
C VAL A 215 2.88 -6.87 -32.88
N ARG A 216 3.52 -6.54 -31.76
CA ARG A 216 4.28 -7.51 -30.96
C ARG A 216 3.41 -8.63 -30.38
N GLU A 217 2.17 -8.33 -30.02
CA GLU A 217 1.23 -9.33 -29.53
C GLU A 217 0.88 -10.33 -30.64
N LEU A 218 0.58 -9.83 -31.83
CA LEU A 218 0.23 -10.66 -32.98
C LEU A 218 1.42 -11.49 -33.47
N TRP A 219 2.65 -10.94 -33.44
CA TRP A 219 3.87 -11.71 -33.68
C TRP A 219 4.03 -12.85 -32.70
N ARG A 220 3.82 -12.61 -31.40
CA ARG A 220 3.92 -13.66 -30.38
C ARG A 220 2.89 -14.77 -30.60
N LYS A 221 1.66 -14.40 -30.97
CA LYS A 221 0.61 -15.36 -31.34
C LYS A 221 0.99 -16.18 -32.58
N ALA A 222 1.60 -15.56 -33.59
CA ALA A 222 2.09 -16.26 -34.79
C ALA A 222 3.26 -17.21 -34.49
N GLU A 223 4.26 -16.76 -33.72
CA GLU A 223 5.47 -17.52 -33.40
C GLU A 223 5.21 -18.69 -32.46
N SER A 224 4.27 -18.52 -31.51
CA SER A 224 3.91 -19.60 -30.58
C SER A 224 3.31 -20.82 -31.27
N GLY A 225 3.01 -20.76 -32.57
CA GLY A 225 2.36 -21.85 -33.29
C GLY A 225 1.06 -22.27 -32.62
N ALA A 226 0.46 -21.36 -31.83
CA ALA A 226 -0.73 -21.59 -31.03
C ALA A 226 -1.94 -21.65 -31.97
N GLN A 227 -1.98 -22.74 -32.73
CA GLN A 227 -3.10 -23.23 -33.49
C GLN A 227 -3.69 -24.39 -32.72
N GLU A 228 -4.65 -24.05 -31.87
CA GLU A 228 -6.03 -24.49 -32.02
C GLU A 228 -6.82 -23.56 -31.10
N ASP A 229 -7.86 -22.92 -31.64
CA ASP A 229 -8.90 -22.32 -30.81
C ASP A 229 -9.27 -23.39 -29.78
N VAL A 230 -8.92 -23.16 -28.52
CA VAL A 230 -9.35 -24.06 -27.46
C VAL A 230 -10.87 -24.03 -27.53
N GLU A 231 -11.45 -25.12 -28.01
CA GLU A 231 -12.88 -25.21 -28.24
C GLU A 231 -13.54 -25.13 -26.86
N LEU A 232 -14.15 -23.98 -26.60
CA LEU A 232 -14.93 -23.79 -25.39
C LEU A 232 -16.22 -24.59 -25.53
N ASP A 233 -16.70 -25.12 -24.42
CA ASP A 233 -18.06 -25.64 -24.36
C ASP A 233 -19.03 -24.58 -24.92
N HIS A 234 -19.96 -25.01 -25.77
CA HIS A 234 -20.85 -24.11 -26.50
C HIS A 234 -21.54 -23.09 -25.59
N MET A 235 -21.95 -23.50 -24.38
CA MET A 235 -22.60 -22.59 -23.43
C MET A 235 -21.65 -21.53 -22.86
N VAL A 236 -20.38 -21.90 -22.66
CA VAL A 236 -19.32 -20.97 -22.22
C VAL A 236 -18.98 -19.99 -23.33
N GLN A 237 -18.88 -20.47 -24.58
CA GLN A 237 -18.65 -19.62 -25.75
C GLN A 237 -19.79 -18.59 -25.90
N VAL A 238 -21.05 -19.01 -25.83
CA VAL A 238 -22.22 -18.11 -25.90
C VAL A 238 -22.18 -17.02 -24.82
N HIS A 239 -21.73 -17.34 -23.60
CA HIS A 239 -21.61 -16.35 -22.53
C HIS A 239 -20.41 -15.41 -22.74
N LEU A 240 -19.33 -15.91 -23.31
CA LEU A 240 -18.17 -15.10 -23.67
C LEU A 240 -18.51 -14.13 -24.81
N ASP A 241 -19.23 -14.60 -25.83
CA ASP A 241 -19.73 -13.78 -26.93
C ASP A 241 -20.68 -12.69 -26.41
N ASN A 242 -21.55 -13.01 -25.44
CA ASN A 242 -22.40 -12.02 -24.77
C ASN A 242 -21.58 -10.97 -23.99
N CYS A 243 -20.45 -11.35 -23.39
CA CYS A 243 -19.52 -10.37 -22.80
C CYS A 243 -18.94 -9.45 -23.88
N ILE A 244 -18.61 -9.99 -25.05
CA ILE A 244 -18.05 -9.24 -26.17
C ILE A 244 -19.08 -8.27 -26.76
N GLU A 245 -20.29 -8.76 -27.06
CA GLU A 245 -21.39 -7.97 -27.60
C GLU A 245 -21.80 -6.81 -26.68
N LYS A 246 -21.76 -7.01 -25.36
CA LYS A 246 -22.03 -5.96 -24.37
C LYS A 246 -20.88 -4.96 -24.20
N GLY A 247 -19.77 -5.12 -24.91
CA GLY A 247 -18.58 -4.28 -24.76
C GLY A 247 -17.85 -4.50 -23.43
N ALA A 248 -18.17 -5.56 -22.68
CA ALA A 248 -17.53 -5.87 -21.41
C ALA A 248 -16.05 -6.20 -21.63
N ILE A 249 -15.71 -6.94 -22.69
CA ILE A 249 -14.35 -7.22 -23.16
C ILE A 249 -14.35 -7.21 -24.69
N ALA A 250 -13.30 -6.69 -25.33
CA ALA A 250 -13.23 -6.76 -26.80
C ALA A 250 -12.81 -8.17 -27.26
N ASP A 251 -13.24 -8.61 -28.45
CA ASP A 251 -12.88 -9.94 -28.97
C ASP A 251 -11.36 -10.17 -29.01
N TRP A 252 -10.60 -9.17 -29.49
CA TRP A 252 -9.13 -9.24 -29.54
C TRP A 252 -8.45 -9.31 -28.17
N GLN A 253 -9.14 -8.90 -27.10
CA GLN A 253 -8.67 -8.96 -25.71
C GLN A 253 -8.82 -10.36 -25.11
N VAL A 254 -9.63 -11.22 -25.72
CA VAL A 254 -9.80 -12.62 -25.31
C VAL A 254 -8.73 -13.45 -26.01
N ASP A 255 -7.58 -13.60 -25.35
CA ASP A 255 -6.50 -14.43 -25.87
C ASP A 255 -6.72 -15.93 -25.63
N ALA A 256 -5.87 -16.75 -26.26
CA ALA A 256 -5.90 -18.20 -26.10
C ALA A 256 -5.66 -18.64 -24.65
N ALA A 257 -4.96 -17.84 -23.83
CA ALA A 257 -4.72 -18.16 -22.43
C ALA A 257 -6.00 -18.01 -21.59
N ILE A 258 -6.83 -17.02 -21.88
CA ILE A 258 -8.16 -16.86 -21.28
C ILE A 258 -9.06 -18.01 -21.71
N LYS A 259 -9.14 -18.31 -23.01
CA LYS A 259 -9.95 -19.46 -23.50
C LYS A 259 -9.49 -20.78 -22.88
N ALA A 260 -8.19 -21.06 -22.88
CA ALA A 260 -7.61 -22.23 -22.22
C ALA A 260 -7.91 -22.29 -20.72
N SER A 261 -7.87 -21.13 -20.04
CA SER A 261 -8.15 -21.07 -18.62
C SER A 261 -9.63 -21.29 -18.33
N LEU A 262 -10.56 -20.75 -19.15
CA LEU A 262 -11.99 -21.00 -19.03
C LEU A 262 -12.34 -22.46 -19.34
N ALA A 263 -11.73 -23.05 -20.38
CA ALA A 263 -11.89 -24.45 -20.75
C ALA A 263 -11.44 -25.43 -19.65
N SER A 264 -10.56 -25.00 -18.74
CA SER A 264 -10.11 -25.84 -17.62
C SER A 264 -11.14 -25.98 -16.48
N PHE A 265 -12.27 -25.27 -16.53
CA PHE A 265 -13.34 -25.37 -15.54
C PHE A 265 -14.53 -26.17 -16.09
N GLU A 266 -15.37 -26.70 -15.19
CA GLU A 266 -16.70 -27.20 -15.58
C GLU A 266 -17.50 -26.05 -16.23
N PRO A 267 -18.27 -26.27 -17.32
CA PRO A 267 -19.01 -25.20 -18.01
C PRO A 267 -19.81 -24.27 -17.09
N LYS A 268 -20.45 -24.82 -16.05
CA LYS A 268 -21.20 -24.03 -15.04
C LYS A 268 -20.31 -23.06 -14.25
N GLN A 269 -19.09 -23.48 -13.90
CA GLN A 269 -18.13 -22.65 -13.19
C GLN A 269 -17.54 -21.57 -14.11
N ALA A 270 -17.22 -21.92 -15.36
CA ALA A 270 -16.75 -20.95 -16.36
C ALA A 270 -17.81 -19.87 -16.66
N ILE A 271 -19.08 -20.26 -16.82
CA ILE A 271 -20.21 -19.31 -16.98
C ILE A 271 -20.31 -18.38 -15.78
N ARG A 272 -20.14 -18.89 -14.57
CA ARG A 272 -20.18 -18.08 -13.35
C ARG A 272 -19.01 -17.10 -13.27
N ILE A 273 -17.81 -17.50 -13.67
CA ILE A 273 -16.65 -16.60 -13.77
C ILE A 273 -16.95 -15.42 -14.72
N LEU A 274 -17.57 -15.69 -15.87
CA LEU A 274 -17.96 -14.66 -16.83
C LEU A 274 -19.06 -13.74 -16.27
N ALA A 275 -20.02 -14.29 -15.51
CA ALA A 275 -21.02 -13.49 -14.81
C ALA A 275 -20.39 -12.56 -13.76
N ASP A 276 -19.47 -13.06 -12.94
CA ASP A 276 -18.73 -12.27 -11.96
C ASP A 276 -17.92 -11.14 -12.64
N PHE A 277 -17.35 -11.41 -13.83
CA PHE A 277 -16.65 -10.41 -14.63
C PHE A 277 -17.57 -9.28 -15.09
N ILE A 278 -18.76 -9.60 -15.61
CA ILE A 278 -19.76 -8.61 -16.01
C ILE A 278 -20.23 -7.79 -14.80
N MET A 279 -20.50 -8.44 -13.67
CA MET A 279 -21.02 -7.76 -12.46
C MET A 279 -20.05 -6.76 -11.85
N THR A 280 -18.75 -6.87 -12.14
CA THR A 280 -17.74 -5.96 -11.57
C THR A 280 -17.57 -4.66 -12.36
N ASP A 281 -18.48 -4.35 -13.28
CA ASP A 281 -18.43 -3.20 -14.19
C ASP A 281 -17.08 -3.07 -14.92
N PRO A 282 -16.85 -3.89 -15.95
CA PRO A 282 -15.59 -3.91 -16.67
C PRO A 282 -15.29 -2.61 -17.43
N ALA A 283 -16.25 -1.68 -17.56
CA ALA A 283 -16.00 -0.36 -18.14
C ALA A 283 -14.99 0.46 -17.31
N THR A 284 -14.92 0.21 -16.01
CA THR A 284 -13.98 0.90 -15.10
C THR A 284 -12.56 0.33 -15.10
N VAL A 285 -12.34 -0.78 -15.81
CA VAL A 285 -11.11 -1.58 -15.73
C VAL A 285 -10.23 -1.33 -16.96
N ASN A 286 -9.06 -0.72 -16.76
CA ASN A 286 -8.11 -0.44 -17.84
C ASN A 286 -7.48 -1.71 -18.47
N ASN A 287 -7.33 -2.79 -17.71
CA ASN A 287 -6.78 -4.07 -18.19
C ASN A 287 -7.80 -5.20 -18.03
N LYS A 288 -8.81 -5.21 -18.91
CA LYS A 288 -9.89 -6.21 -18.94
C LYS A 288 -9.38 -7.67 -19.00
N PRO A 289 -8.41 -8.05 -19.88
CA PRO A 289 -7.85 -9.41 -19.88
C PRO A 289 -7.23 -9.80 -18.54
N GLY A 290 -6.38 -8.93 -17.98
CA GLY A 290 -5.72 -9.18 -16.71
C GLY A 290 -6.69 -9.32 -15.55
N PHE A 291 -7.76 -8.52 -15.57
CA PHE A 291 -8.82 -8.57 -14.57
C PHE A 291 -9.65 -9.86 -14.67
N LEU A 292 -10.07 -10.26 -15.87
CA LEU A 292 -10.75 -11.55 -16.07
C LEU A 292 -9.87 -12.72 -15.61
N MET A 293 -8.58 -12.71 -15.95
CA MET A 293 -7.62 -13.71 -15.46
C MET A 293 -7.47 -13.72 -13.94
N SER A 294 -7.61 -12.57 -13.27
CA SER A 294 -7.60 -12.50 -11.80
C SER A 294 -8.84 -13.15 -11.17
N ILE A 295 -10.02 -13.01 -11.79
CA ILE A 295 -11.26 -13.69 -11.37
C ILE A 295 -11.10 -15.19 -11.56
N ILE A 296 -10.62 -15.62 -12.72
CA ILE A 296 -10.35 -17.02 -13.04
C ILE A 296 -9.40 -17.65 -11.99
N LYS A 297 -8.31 -16.96 -11.64
CA LYS A 297 -7.36 -17.44 -10.62
C LYS A 297 -7.99 -17.59 -9.23
N ARG A 298 -8.86 -16.65 -8.81
CA ARG A 298 -9.56 -16.73 -7.52
C ARG A 298 -10.49 -17.95 -7.45
N HIS A 299 -11.25 -18.21 -8.52
CA HIS A 299 -12.08 -19.41 -8.61
C HIS A 299 -11.24 -20.69 -8.60
N ARG A 300 -10.07 -20.72 -9.26
CA ARG A 300 -9.15 -21.87 -9.23
C ARG A 300 -8.58 -22.14 -7.84
N GLN A 301 -8.34 -21.10 -7.04
CA GLN A 301 -7.80 -21.21 -5.68
C GLN A 301 -8.84 -21.66 -4.65
N GLY A 302 -10.10 -21.86 -5.06
CA GLY A 302 -11.18 -22.20 -4.14
C GLY A 302 -11.42 -21.11 -3.10
N ASP A 303 -11.13 -19.85 -3.45
CA ASP A 303 -11.31 -18.71 -2.55
C ASP A 303 -12.78 -18.72 -2.05
N PRO A 304 -13.04 -18.84 -0.74
CA PRO A 304 -14.40 -18.84 -0.21
C PRO A 304 -15.18 -17.57 -0.57
N ASN A 305 -14.51 -16.46 -0.91
CA ASN A 305 -15.18 -15.28 -1.46
C ASN A 305 -15.62 -15.45 -2.93
N ALA A 306 -14.93 -16.26 -3.73
CA ALA A 306 -15.37 -16.63 -5.08
C ALA A 306 -16.59 -17.57 -5.03
N GLN A 307 -16.74 -18.36 -3.96
CA GLN A 307 -17.95 -19.14 -3.71
C GLN A 307 -19.12 -18.31 -3.17
N ARG A 308 -18.87 -17.16 -2.52
CA ARG A 308 -19.90 -16.26 -1.96
C ARG A 308 -20.67 -15.43 -2.99
N THR A 309 -20.21 -15.30 -4.24
CA THR A 309 -21.04 -14.76 -5.35
C THR A 309 -22.14 -15.74 -5.80
N ALA A 310 -22.22 -16.92 -5.18
CA ALA A 310 -23.38 -17.78 -5.32
C ALA A 310 -24.46 -17.07 -4.55
N PHE A 311 -25.46 -16.52 -5.22
CA PHE A 311 -26.76 -16.34 -4.61
C PHE A 311 -27.22 -17.74 -4.15
N PRO A 312 -27.27 -18.05 -2.84
CA PRO A 312 -28.29 -18.98 -2.42
C PRO A 312 -29.59 -18.21 -2.58
N VAL A 313 -30.57 -18.76 -3.30
CA VAL A 313 -31.96 -18.35 -3.13
C VAL A 313 -32.35 -18.72 -1.69
N LYS A 314 -31.99 -17.87 -0.75
CA LYS A 314 -32.49 -17.83 0.61
C LYS A 314 -33.18 -16.49 0.72
N SER A 315 -34.47 -16.55 0.93
CA SER A 315 -35.45 -15.48 1.12
C SER A 315 -35.17 -14.62 2.35
N GLY A 316 -33.99 -14.00 2.40
CA GLY A 316 -33.63 -12.94 3.32
C GLY A 316 -33.20 -11.74 2.51
N HIS A 317 -33.87 -10.60 2.72
CA HIS A 317 -33.62 -9.35 2.02
C HIS A 317 -32.15 -8.97 2.16
N GLY A 318 -31.40 -9.11 1.07
CA GLY A 318 -30.00 -8.70 1.00
C GLY A 318 -29.90 -7.18 1.02
N ILE A 319 -28.69 -6.65 1.24
CA ILE A 319 -28.47 -5.21 1.20
C ILE A 319 -28.83 -4.60 -0.17
N LEU A 320 -28.70 -5.38 -1.24
CA LEU A 320 -29.12 -5.00 -2.58
C LEU A 320 -30.63 -4.84 -2.69
N ASP A 321 -31.42 -5.68 -2.02
CA ASP A 321 -32.89 -5.56 -2.02
C ASP A 321 -33.32 -4.27 -1.30
N ILE A 322 -32.65 -3.93 -0.18
CA ILE A 322 -32.88 -2.68 0.55
C ILE A 322 -32.53 -1.47 -0.33
N LEU A 323 -31.38 -1.49 -0.99
CA LEU A 323 -30.97 -0.43 -1.91
C LEU A 323 -31.95 -0.29 -3.10
N GLN A 324 -32.40 -1.42 -3.67
CA GLN A 324 -33.38 -1.46 -4.75
C GLN A 324 -34.75 -0.91 -4.29
N GLU A 325 -35.17 -1.22 -3.06
CA GLU A 325 -36.40 -0.69 -2.45
C GLU A 325 -36.32 0.84 -2.29
N HIS A 326 -35.24 1.36 -1.72
CA HIS A 326 -35.07 2.82 -1.58
C HIS A 326 -34.91 3.54 -2.93
N HIS A 327 -34.29 2.90 -3.91
CA HIS A 327 -34.19 3.43 -5.27
C HIS A 327 -35.55 3.47 -5.98
N SER A 328 -36.33 2.39 -5.91
CA SER A 328 -37.68 2.35 -6.50
C SER A 328 -38.64 3.33 -5.81
N ALA A 329 -38.43 3.60 -4.52
CA ALA A 329 -39.14 4.65 -3.79
C ALA A 329 -38.65 6.09 -4.10
N GLY A 330 -37.64 6.26 -4.96
CA GLY A 330 -37.06 7.57 -5.31
C GLY A 330 -36.30 8.25 -4.17
N ARG A 331 -35.98 7.52 -3.09
CA ARG A 331 -35.27 8.04 -1.90
C ARG A 331 -33.75 8.01 -2.05
N LEU A 332 -33.24 7.17 -2.93
CA LEU A 332 -31.82 6.99 -3.18
C LEU A 332 -31.58 6.90 -4.69
N ASN A 333 -30.55 7.58 -5.21
CA ASN A 333 -30.15 7.45 -6.60
C ASN A 333 -28.98 6.47 -6.70
N MET A 334 -29.11 5.40 -7.50
CA MET A 334 -28.07 4.38 -7.64
C MET A 334 -26.77 4.92 -8.23
N THR A 335 -26.81 6.02 -9.01
CA THR A 335 -25.60 6.65 -9.53
C THR A 335 -24.74 7.33 -8.46
N ASP A 336 -25.30 7.56 -7.26
CA ASP A 336 -24.56 8.13 -6.12
C ASP A 336 -23.71 7.08 -5.39
N LEU A 337 -23.87 5.79 -5.72
CA LEU A 337 -23.16 4.67 -5.13
C LEU A 337 -22.12 4.13 -6.12
N ASP A 338 -20.84 4.15 -5.74
CA ASP A 338 -19.79 3.47 -6.50
C ASP A 338 -19.61 2.00 -6.05
N GLY A 339 -18.89 1.21 -6.85
CA GLY A 339 -18.62 -0.19 -6.50
C GLY A 339 -17.82 -0.35 -5.20
N ALA A 340 -17.11 0.67 -4.72
CA ALA A 340 -16.38 0.59 -3.46
C ALA A 340 -17.31 0.73 -2.25
N ILE A 341 -18.29 1.63 -2.29
CA ILE A 341 -19.26 1.79 -1.20
C ILE A 341 -20.22 0.60 -1.12
N LEU A 342 -20.57 -0.02 -2.26
CA LEU A 342 -21.37 -1.24 -2.27
C LEU A 342 -20.64 -2.39 -1.55
N ARG A 343 -19.35 -2.59 -1.84
CA ARG A 343 -18.52 -3.56 -1.12
C ARG A 343 -18.38 -3.22 0.37
N ASP A 344 -18.26 -1.94 0.69
CA ASP A 344 -18.19 -1.48 2.08
C ASP A 344 -19.50 -1.77 2.83
N LEU A 345 -20.67 -1.56 2.21
CA LEU A 345 -21.98 -1.90 2.77
C LEU A 345 -22.20 -3.40 2.89
N GLU A 346 -21.80 -4.20 1.90
CA GLU A 346 -21.88 -5.67 1.94
C GLU A 346 -21.00 -6.29 3.04
N SER A 347 -19.89 -5.65 3.37
CA SER A 347 -19.00 -6.11 4.45
C SER A 347 -19.54 -5.81 5.85
N LEU A 348 -20.56 -4.95 5.98
CA LEU A 348 -21.20 -4.66 7.25
C LEU A 348 -22.27 -5.71 7.58
N PRO A 349 -22.50 -6.00 8.88
CA PRO A 349 -23.71 -6.70 9.30
C PRO A 349 -24.96 -6.00 8.73
N LEU A 350 -25.94 -6.78 8.24
CA LEU A 350 -27.10 -6.26 7.50
C LEU A 350 -27.78 -5.07 8.20
N HIS A 351 -28.02 -5.17 9.51
CA HIS A 351 -28.64 -4.09 10.30
C HIS A 351 -27.81 -2.79 10.32
N MET A 352 -26.48 -2.85 10.29
CA MET A 352 -25.61 -1.67 10.22
C MET A 352 -25.63 -1.07 8.82
N ALA A 353 -25.63 -1.92 7.79
CA ALA A 353 -25.72 -1.48 6.40
C ALA A 353 -27.06 -0.78 6.12
N THR A 354 -28.18 -1.35 6.60
CA THR A 354 -29.51 -0.73 6.57
C THR A 354 -29.49 0.63 7.27
N LYS A 355 -28.91 0.70 8.48
CA LYS A 355 -28.81 1.96 9.22
C LYS A 355 -27.96 3.01 8.51
N ALA A 356 -26.87 2.61 7.86
CA ALA A 356 -26.04 3.52 7.06
C ALA A 356 -26.84 4.13 5.90
N ILE A 357 -27.66 3.31 5.24
CA ILE A 357 -28.56 3.74 4.17
C ILE A 357 -29.64 4.67 4.72
N ASP A 358 -30.28 4.32 5.84
CA ASP A 358 -31.30 5.16 6.47
C ASP A 358 -30.75 6.53 6.88
N GLN A 359 -29.55 6.57 7.48
CA GLN A 359 -28.87 7.82 7.85
C GLN A 359 -28.49 8.66 6.63
N TYR A 360 -28.08 8.01 5.54
CA TYR A 360 -27.83 8.69 4.29
C TYR A 360 -29.10 9.32 3.73
N ILE A 361 -30.19 8.56 3.65
CA ILE A 361 -31.47 9.03 3.11
C ILE A 361 -32.08 10.15 3.97
N ALA A 362 -31.92 10.08 5.28
CA ALA A 362 -32.41 11.11 6.21
C ALA A 362 -31.59 12.41 6.15
N ALA A 363 -30.37 12.38 5.62
CA ALA A 363 -29.50 13.54 5.57
C ALA A 363 -29.92 14.51 4.46
N ASP A 364 -29.84 15.81 4.74
CA ASP A 364 -29.98 16.83 3.71
C ASP A 364 -28.76 16.81 2.79
N HIS A 365 -28.98 16.46 1.52
CA HIS A 365 -27.93 16.41 0.50
C HIS A 365 -27.72 17.75 -0.22
N THR A 366 -28.48 18.80 0.11
CA THR A 366 -28.30 20.13 -0.49
C THR A 366 -26.94 20.72 -0.06
N GLY A 367 -25.96 20.67 -0.95
CA GLY A 367 -24.58 21.13 -0.68
C GLY A 367 -23.55 20.01 -0.48
N VAL A 368 -23.95 18.74 -0.48
CA VAL A 368 -23.01 17.62 -0.45
C VAL A 368 -22.40 17.42 -1.84
N ARG A 369 -21.17 17.89 -2.04
CA ARG A 369 -20.44 17.81 -3.32
C ARG A 369 -20.09 16.38 -3.74
N ASN A 370 -19.86 15.48 -2.78
CA ASN A 370 -19.55 14.07 -3.01
C ASN A 370 -20.39 13.18 -2.11
N ARG A 371 -21.51 12.69 -2.67
CA ARG A 371 -22.49 11.86 -1.96
C ARG A 371 -21.94 10.49 -1.56
N CYS A 372 -21.18 9.85 -2.45
CA CYS A 372 -20.49 8.59 -2.15
C CYS A 372 -19.50 8.77 -0.98
N GLY A 373 -18.74 9.88 -0.98
CA GLY A 373 -17.84 10.24 0.12
C GLY A 373 -18.56 10.45 1.45
N PHE A 374 -19.77 11.04 1.44
CA PHE A 374 -20.61 11.21 2.63
C PHE A 374 -21.09 9.86 3.18
N LEU A 375 -21.67 8.99 2.33
CA LEU A 375 -22.09 7.65 2.75
C LEU A 375 -20.91 6.82 3.28
N LYS A 376 -19.73 6.94 2.65
CA LYS A 376 -18.51 6.31 3.13
C LYS A 376 -18.10 6.81 4.51
N SER A 377 -18.31 8.08 4.81
CA SER A 377 -18.10 8.63 6.15
C SER A 377 -19.06 8.00 7.17
N VAL A 378 -20.34 7.85 6.82
CA VAL A 378 -21.36 7.20 7.66
C VAL A 378 -21.01 5.74 7.94
N VAL A 379 -20.64 4.99 6.90
CA VAL A 379 -20.19 3.59 7.03
C VAL A 379 -18.96 3.49 7.93
N ASN A 380 -17.96 4.37 7.74
CA ASN A 380 -16.77 4.36 8.58
C ASN A 380 -17.06 4.80 10.02
N GLN A 381 -18.04 5.67 10.24
CA GLN A 381 -18.49 6.05 11.58
C GLN A 381 -19.12 4.85 12.30
N LEU A 382 -20.03 4.13 11.62
CA LEU A 382 -20.65 2.92 12.16
C LEU A 382 -19.62 1.80 12.42
N ARG A 383 -18.56 1.69 11.61
CA ARG A 383 -17.45 0.75 11.85
C ARG A 383 -16.60 1.12 13.06
N ARG A 384 -16.34 2.42 13.26
CA ARG A 384 -15.50 2.91 14.37
C ARG A 384 -16.19 2.79 15.71
N ASP A 385 -17.51 2.95 15.69
CA ASP A 385 -18.32 2.89 16.87
C ASP A 385 -19.60 2.11 16.52
N PRO A 386 -19.51 0.76 16.55
CA PRO A 386 -20.69 -0.09 16.40
C PRO A 386 -21.76 0.28 17.42
N ASP A 387 -21.33 0.75 18.61
CA ASP A 387 -22.19 1.20 19.70
C ASP A 387 -22.60 2.68 19.61
N SER A 388 -22.15 3.43 18.58
CA SER A 388 -22.81 4.67 18.16
C SER A 388 -24.25 4.42 17.67
N ILE A 389 -24.68 3.15 17.70
CA ILE A 389 -26.06 2.73 17.85
C ILE A 389 -26.82 3.54 18.92
N ALA A 390 -26.17 4.09 19.96
CA ALA A 390 -26.78 4.96 20.98
C ALA A 390 -26.56 6.48 20.80
N SER A 391 -25.98 6.95 19.68
CA SER A 391 -25.70 8.38 19.48
C SER A 391 -26.86 9.18 18.87
N SER A 392 -28.09 8.90 19.33
CA SER A 392 -29.03 9.98 19.62
C SER A 392 -28.87 10.47 21.07
N GLY A 393 -27.73 10.28 21.73
CA GLY A 393 -27.47 10.83 23.07
C GLY A 393 -28.46 10.36 24.14
N GLU A 394 -29.23 9.30 23.85
CA GLU A 394 -30.24 8.78 24.75
C GLU A 394 -29.61 7.69 25.61
N LEU A 395 -29.61 7.95 26.92
CA LEU A 395 -29.29 6.93 27.91
C LEU A 395 -30.26 5.75 27.74
N ASP A 396 -29.73 4.54 27.92
CA ASP A 396 -30.55 3.32 28.00
C ASP A 396 -31.73 3.54 28.97
N PRO A 397 -32.95 3.05 28.66
CA PRO A 397 -34.14 3.29 29.49
C PRO A 397 -33.96 2.95 30.97
N SER A 398 -33.18 1.91 31.28
CA SER A 398 -32.88 1.53 32.66
C SER A 398 -31.99 2.56 33.37
N VAL A 399 -30.98 3.08 32.67
CA VAL A 399 -30.06 4.11 33.17
C VAL A 399 -30.79 5.44 33.30
N LYS A 400 -31.65 5.78 32.33
CA LYS A 400 -32.48 6.98 32.33
C LYS A 400 -33.45 6.97 33.50
N SER A 401 -34.18 5.87 33.72
CA SER A 401 -35.09 5.69 34.86
C SER A 401 -34.36 5.84 36.20
N GLN A 402 -33.18 5.24 36.32
CA GLN A 402 -32.36 5.35 37.53
C GLN A 402 -31.84 6.78 37.77
N LEU A 403 -31.47 7.49 36.70
CA LEU A 403 -31.03 8.88 36.78
C LEU A 403 -32.19 9.83 37.12
N GLU A 404 -33.38 9.61 36.55
CA GLU A 404 -34.61 10.33 36.90
C GLU A 404 -34.98 10.12 38.37
N TYR A 405 -34.88 8.89 38.87
CA TYR A 405 -35.05 8.61 40.30
C TYR A 405 -34.03 9.38 41.15
N ALA A 406 -32.77 9.46 40.71
CA ALA A 406 -31.74 10.25 41.38
C ALA A 406 -32.07 11.75 41.42
N TYR A 407 -32.66 12.31 40.36
CA TYR A 407 -33.15 13.69 40.33
C TYR A 407 -34.34 13.90 41.28
N GLN A 408 -35.35 13.02 41.24
CA GLN A 408 -36.57 13.17 42.05
C GLN A 408 -36.30 13.16 43.55
N GLN A 409 -35.35 12.35 43.99
CA GLN A 409 -34.95 12.24 45.39
C GLN A 409 -33.94 13.32 45.80
N GLY A 410 -33.58 14.23 44.90
CA GLY A 410 -32.64 15.32 45.15
C GLY A 410 -31.18 14.85 45.31
N PHE A 411 -30.85 13.64 44.84
CA PHE A 411 -29.49 13.13 44.96
C PHE A 411 -28.52 13.99 44.16
N ILE A 412 -28.93 14.37 42.96
CA ILE A 412 -28.23 15.23 42.00
C ILE A 412 -29.25 16.18 41.35
N SER A 413 -28.84 17.38 40.97
CA SER A 413 -29.72 18.30 40.23
C SER A 413 -29.47 18.17 38.72
N GLU A 414 -30.45 18.52 37.89
CA GLU A 414 -30.25 18.56 36.43
C GLU A 414 -29.15 19.56 36.01
N SER A 415 -28.89 20.59 36.82
CA SER A 415 -27.76 21.51 36.58
C SER A 415 -26.39 20.92 36.88
N ASP A 416 -26.31 19.83 37.64
CA ASP A 416 -25.06 19.12 37.94
C ASP A 416 -24.69 18.10 36.83
N THR A 417 -25.58 17.83 35.87
CA THR A 417 -25.40 16.81 34.83
C THR A 417 -25.29 17.47 33.46
N ASP A 418 -24.07 17.79 33.05
CA ASP A 418 -23.80 18.30 31.71
C ASP A 418 -23.83 17.19 30.64
N ALA A 419 -23.93 17.60 29.38
CA ALA A 419 -23.96 16.67 28.24
C ALA A 419 -22.71 15.77 28.18
N ALA A 420 -21.56 16.25 28.66
CA ALA A 420 -20.32 15.47 28.68
C ALA A 420 -20.36 14.35 29.72
N LEU A 421 -20.92 14.61 30.90
CA LEU A 421 -21.13 13.62 31.95
C LEU A 421 -22.15 12.57 31.51
N LEU A 422 -23.26 12.99 30.89
CA LEU A 422 -24.28 12.07 30.36
C LEU A 422 -23.71 11.19 29.26
N ALA A 423 -22.92 11.76 28.33
CA ALA A 423 -22.22 10.99 27.31
C ALA A 423 -21.20 10.01 27.92
N THR A 424 -20.52 10.41 29.00
CA THR A 424 -19.58 9.53 29.71
C THR A 424 -20.30 8.36 30.37
N LEU A 425 -21.49 8.60 30.94
CA LEU A 425 -22.34 7.58 31.56
C LEU A 425 -22.94 6.63 30.52
N ALA A 426 -23.35 7.15 29.35
CA ALA A 426 -23.84 6.37 28.22
C ALA A 426 -22.77 5.43 27.65
N GLY A 427 -21.49 5.75 27.82
CA GLY A 427 -20.37 4.91 27.38
C GLY A 427 -20.07 3.70 28.29
N PHE A 428 -20.85 3.46 29.34
CA PHE A 428 -20.78 2.24 30.15
C PHE A 428 -21.90 1.27 29.74
N GLU A 429 -21.67 -0.04 29.89
CA GLU A 429 -22.72 -1.04 29.76
C GLU A 429 -23.88 -0.70 30.72
N PRO A 430 -25.16 -0.83 30.32
CA PRO A 430 -26.31 -0.38 31.11
C PRO A 430 -26.33 -0.90 32.56
N ILE A 431 -25.91 -2.16 32.77
CA ILE A 431 -25.81 -2.78 34.10
C ILE A 431 -24.72 -2.10 34.95
N VAL A 432 -23.60 -1.74 34.34
CA VAL A 432 -22.51 -1.03 35.02
C VAL A 432 -22.90 0.42 35.31
N ALA A 433 -23.55 1.09 34.35
CA ALA A 433 -24.03 2.46 34.49
C ALA A 433 -25.09 2.59 35.61
N THR A 434 -26.05 1.67 35.68
CA THR A 434 -27.05 1.62 36.77
C THR A 434 -26.39 1.38 38.11
N ARG A 435 -25.40 0.47 38.19
CA ARG A 435 -24.61 0.24 39.43
C ARG A 435 -23.83 1.48 39.88
N ILE A 436 -23.24 2.22 38.94
CA ILE A 436 -22.56 3.50 39.22
C ILE A 436 -23.53 4.50 39.85
N LEU A 437 -24.73 4.63 39.30
CA LEU A 437 -25.76 5.51 39.84
C LEU A 437 -26.22 5.05 41.24
N THR A 438 -26.39 3.75 41.45
CA THR A 438 -26.72 3.19 42.78
C THR A 438 -25.62 3.49 43.80
N GLU A 439 -24.34 3.27 43.47
CA GLU A 439 -23.22 3.62 44.36
C GLU A 439 -23.20 5.12 44.68
N PHE A 440 -23.49 5.96 43.69
CA PHE A 440 -23.60 7.40 43.90
C PHE A 440 -24.74 7.78 44.86
N MET A 441 -25.89 7.11 44.76
CA MET A 441 -27.04 7.36 45.64
C MET A 441 -26.81 6.88 47.07
N GLU A 442 -26.17 5.72 47.24
CA GLU A 442 -25.86 5.12 48.55
C GLU A 442 -24.72 5.83 49.28
N ALA A 443 -23.85 6.56 48.57
CA ALA A 443 -22.73 7.26 49.17
C ALA A 443 -23.18 8.41 50.11
N ASP A 444 -22.42 8.61 51.19
CA ASP A 444 -22.56 9.77 52.07
C ASP A 444 -22.13 11.05 51.35
N ARG A 445 -23.13 11.87 50.99
CA ARG A 445 -22.94 13.11 50.23
C ARG A 445 -22.98 14.36 51.11
N SER A 446 -23.07 14.21 52.43
CA SER A 446 -23.11 15.36 53.37
C SER A 446 -21.88 16.28 53.24
N LYS A 447 -20.75 15.74 52.76
CA LYS A 447 -19.48 16.45 52.56
C LYS A 447 -19.16 16.76 51.09
N VAL A 448 -20.04 16.40 50.16
CA VAL A 448 -19.79 16.51 48.71
C VAL A 448 -20.38 17.81 48.19
N HIS A 449 -19.54 18.82 47.98
CA HIS A 449 -19.97 20.12 47.43
C HIS A 449 -20.11 20.12 45.89
N ASN A 450 -19.49 19.15 45.20
CA ASN A 450 -19.56 19.01 43.75
C ASN A 450 -20.02 17.59 43.39
N LYS A 451 -21.33 17.45 43.16
CA LYS A 451 -21.99 16.18 42.87
C LYS A 451 -21.54 15.59 41.53
N ALA A 452 -21.40 16.42 40.50
CA ALA A 452 -20.91 16.04 39.18
C ALA A 452 -19.48 15.46 39.24
N GLY A 453 -18.61 16.14 39.98
CA GLY A 453 -17.22 15.72 40.20
C GLY A 453 -17.13 14.41 40.97
N PHE A 454 -18.00 14.21 41.97
CA PHE A 454 -18.06 12.97 42.73
C PHE A 454 -18.55 11.78 41.90
N LEU A 455 -19.60 11.96 41.10
CA LEU A 455 -20.09 10.96 40.14
C LEU A 455 -19.02 10.61 39.10
N CYS A 456 -18.33 11.61 38.56
CA CYS A 456 -17.14 11.40 37.71
C CYS A 456 -16.05 10.57 38.41
N GLY A 457 -15.83 10.79 39.71
CA GLY A 457 -14.91 10.01 40.52
C GLY A 457 -15.30 8.53 40.61
N ILE A 458 -16.58 8.23 40.84
CA ILE A 458 -17.11 6.86 40.86
C ILE A 458 -16.92 6.20 39.48
N MET A 459 -17.31 6.89 38.40
CA MET A 459 -17.12 6.40 37.03
C MET A 459 -15.65 6.07 36.73
N LYS A 460 -14.71 6.92 37.18
CA LYS A 460 -13.27 6.67 37.04
C LYS A 460 -12.81 5.43 37.81
N ARG A 461 -13.29 5.22 39.04
CA ARG A 461 -12.98 4.02 39.82
C ARG A 461 -13.53 2.76 39.17
N HIS A 462 -14.74 2.79 38.60
CA HIS A 462 -15.28 1.65 37.84
C HIS A 462 -14.47 1.35 36.58
N ARG A 463 -14.00 2.38 35.85
CA ARG A 463 -13.07 2.17 34.72
C ARG A 463 -11.74 1.57 35.17
N GLN A 464 -11.19 2.06 36.28
CA GLN A 464 -9.96 1.53 36.86
C GLN A 464 -10.15 0.11 37.40
N ALA A 465 -11.30 -0.21 37.98
CA ALA A 465 -11.64 -1.55 38.45
C ALA A 465 -11.85 -2.51 37.28
N LEU A 466 -12.51 -2.10 36.19
CA LEU A 466 -12.55 -2.87 34.94
C LEU A 466 -11.13 -3.12 34.42
N LYS A 467 -10.28 -2.08 34.39
CA LYS A 467 -8.88 -2.18 33.98
C LYS A 467 -8.09 -3.15 34.86
N SER A 468 -8.28 -3.09 36.18
CA SER A 468 -7.63 -3.98 37.15
C SER A 468 -8.21 -5.40 37.12
N GLN A 469 -9.49 -5.58 36.82
CA GLN A 469 -10.10 -6.89 36.58
C GLN A 469 -9.62 -7.50 35.27
N VAL A 470 -9.30 -6.71 34.25
CA VAL A 470 -8.62 -7.18 33.04
C VAL A 470 -7.16 -7.56 33.33
N MET A 471 -6.49 -6.86 34.26
CA MET A 471 -5.11 -7.15 34.67
C MET A 471 -4.99 -8.31 35.68
N GLN A 472 -5.98 -8.52 36.55
CA GLN A 472 -6.00 -9.59 37.56
C GLN A 472 -6.87 -10.79 37.14
N GLY A 473 -7.74 -10.62 36.15
CA GLY A 473 -8.61 -11.63 35.60
C GLY A 473 -8.05 -12.23 34.32
N GLY A 474 -7.19 -13.24 34.49
CA GLY A 474 -7.26 -14.48 33.72
C GLY A 474 -7.42 -14.42 32.20
N HIS A 475 -6.69 -13.56 31.48
CA HIS A 475 -6.41 -13.88 30.09
C HIS A 475 -5.37 -15.01 30.06
N SER A 476 -5.87 -16.24 29.90
CA SER A 476 -5.06 -17.45 29.79
C SER A 476 -4.25 -17.48 28.49
N SER A 477 -4.63 -16.66 27.50
CA SER A 477 -3.99 -16.61 26.20
C SER A 477 -4.00 -15.23 25.56
N LEU A 478 -3.05 -15.01 24.64
CA LEU A 478 -2.93 -13.79 23.83
C LEU A 478 -4.20 -13.53 23.02
N ARG A 479 -4.89 -14.59 22.58
CA ARG A 479 -6.13 -14.50 21.80
C ARG A 479 -7.26 -13.83 22.57
N GLU A 480 -7.33 -14.02 23.89
CA GLU A 480 -8.36 -13.40 24.71
C GLU A 480 -8.09 -11.90 24.88
N ILE A 481 -6.82 -11.51 25.03
CA ILE A 481 -6.39 -10.10 25.08
C ILE A 481 -6.71 -9.41 23.75
N ILE A 482 -6.38 -10.04 22.63
CA ILE A 482 -6.68 -9.51 21.29
C ILE A 482 -8.18 -9.31 21.12
N LYS A 483 -9.00 -10.34 21.42
CA LYS A 483 -10.46 -10.24 21.35
C LYS A 483 -11.03 -9.12 22.21
N TYR A 484 -10.46 -8.90 23.40
CA TYR A 484 -10.88 -7.81 24.27
C TYR A 484 -10.65 -6.43 23.62
N TYR A 485 -9.45 -6.19 23.07
CA TYR A 485 -9.14 -4.92 22.41
C TYR A 485 -9.85 -4.74 21.06
N GLU A 486 -10.18 -5.83 20.36
CA GLU A 486 -11.04 -5.84 19.18
C GLU A 486 -12.49 -5.47 19.55
N ALA A 487 -13.05 -6.11 20.57
CA ALA A 487 -14.41 -5.82 21.05
C ALA A 487 -14.53 -4.38 21.58
N ALA A 488 -13.47 -3.85 22.18
CA ALA A 488 -13.40 -2.46 22.61
C ALA A 488 -13.19 -1.44 21.46
N GLY A 489 -13.14 -1.88 20.20
CA GLY A 489 -12.95 -1.03 19.01
C GLY A 489 -11.57 -0.36 18.93
N LYS A 490 -10.61 -0.78 19.77
CA LYS A 490 -9.27 -0.17 19.90
C LYS A 490 -8.23 -0.83 19.01
N LEU A 491 -8.54 -2.01 18.49
CA LEU A 491 -7.67 -2.81 17.64
C LEU A 491 -8.49 -3.34 16.46
N SER A 492 -8.04 -3.10 15.23
CA SER A 492 -8.66 -3.69 14.05
C SER A 492 -8.04 -5.07 13.78
N PRO A 493 -8.83 -6.12 13.49
CA PRO A 493 -8.30 -7.45 13.16
C PRO A 493 -7.36 -7.43 11.96
N SER A 494 -7.56 -6.50 11.03
CA SER A 494 -6.72 -6.32 9.84
C SER A 494 -5.30 -5.82 10.13
N LEU A 495 -5.04 -5.31 11.34
CA LEU A 495 -3.72 -4.82 11.77
C LEU A 495 -2.83 -5.93 12.32
N LEU A 496 -3.38 -7.11 12.60
CA LEU A 496 -2.68 -8.23 13.20
C LEU A 496 -2.33 -9.26 12.12
N ASP A 497 -1.30 -8.97 11.35
CA ASP A 497 -0.71 -9.96 10.44
C ASP A 497 0.09 -11.02 11.22
N ASP A 498 0.37 -12.17 10.58
CA ASP A 498 1.11 -13.27 11.19
C ASP A 498 2.45 -12.82 11.84
N PRO A 499 3.22 -11.89 11.24
CA PRO A 499 4.43 -11.34 11.88
C PRO A 499 4.17 -10.58 13.19
N ILE A 500 3.16 -9.70 13.24
CA ILE A 500 2.84 -8.94 14.46
C ILE A 500 2.32 -9.88 15.55
N LEU A 501 1.52 -10.88 15.18
CA LEU A 501 1.04 -11.90 16.10
C LEU A 501 2.22 -12.69 16.71
N ALA A 502 3.16 -13.15 15.89
CA ALA A 502 4.36 -13.82 16.37
C ALA A 502 5.21 -12.91 17.29
N ASP A 503 5.30 -11.62 16.97
CA ASP A 503 6.02 -10.63 17.76
C ASP A 503 5.36 -10.36 19.12
N LEU A 504 4.03 -10.34 19.18
CA LEU A 504 3.26 -10.25 20.42
C LEU A 504 3.38 -11.54 21.25
N GLU A 505 3.36 -12.72 20.63
CA GLU A 505 3.58 -13.99 21.34
C GLU A 505 4.98 -14.07 21.97
N ALA A 506 5.99 -13.51 21.29
CA ALA A 506 7.36 -13.45 21.80
C ALA A 506 7.53 -12.53 23.02
N LEU A 507 6.67 -11.52 23.20
CA LEU A 507 6.63 -10.66 24.38
C LEU A 507 6.02 -11.34 25.63
N GLY A 508 5.37 -12.49 25.46
CA GLY A 508 4.54 -13.08 26.51
C GLY A 508 3.29 -12.25 26.81
N LEU A 509 2.42 -12.79 27.67
CA LEU A 509 1.09 -12.20 27.92
C LEU A 509 1.16 -10.79 28.50
N GLU A 510 2.07 -10.56 29.45
CA GLU A 510 2.24 -9.27 30.11
C GLU A 510 2.77 -8.21 29.14
N GLY A 511 3.81 -8.54 28.37
CA GLY A 511 4.39 -7.63 27.38
C GLY A 511 3.43 -7.34 26.23
N ALA A 512 2.67 -8.34 25.77
CA ALA A 512 1.66 -8.15 24.73
C ALA A 512 0.49 -7.27 25.21
N THR A 513 0.04 -7.45 26.45
CA THR A 513 -1.00 -6.59 27.05
C THR A 513 -0.53 -5.15 27.10
N GLN A 514 0.71 -4.91 27.57
CA GLN A 514 1.28 -3.57 27.63
C GLN A 514 1.47 -2.95 26.25
N ALA A 515 1.84 -3.75 25.24
CA ALA A 515 1.97 -3.29 23.86
C ALA A 515 0.64 -2.80 23.28
N LEU A 516 -0.42 -3.59 23.46
CA LEU A 516 -1.77 -3.27 22.98
C LEU A 516 -2.37 -2.10 23.75
N GLU A 517 -2.08 -1.95 25.04
CA GLU A 517 -2.51 -0.79 25.83
C GLU A 517 -1.83 0.50 25.34
N ASN A 518 -0.51 0.48 25.15
CA ASN A 518 0.25 1.61 24.64
C ASN A 518 -0.23 2.02 23.24
N PHE A 519 -0.58 1.03 22.42
CA PHE A 519 -1.14 1.25 21.08
C PHE A 519 -2.55 1.85 21.13
N ALA A 520 -3.40 1.37 22.05
CA ALA A 520 -4.76 1.88 22.25
C ALA A 520 -4.80 3.28 22.87
N ALA A 521 -3.78 3.64 23.66
CA ALA A 521 -3.65 4.97 24.27
C ALA A 521 -3.06 6.02 23.32
N ALA A 522 -2.41 5.60 22.24
CA ALA A 522 -1.78 6.50 21.27
C ALA A 522 -2.81 7.10 20.29
N ASP A 523 -2.58 8.35 19.86
CA ASP A 523 -3.39 8.98 18.82
C ASP A 523 -3.00 8.44 17.44
N GLN A 524 -3.86 7.59 16.88
CA GLN A 524 -3.64 6.92 15.60
C GLN A 524 -3.99 7.79 14.38
N ARG A 525 -4.59 8.98 14.56
CA ARG A 525 -5.10 9.82 13.46
C ARG A 525 -4.01 10.33 12.52
N ASN A 526 -2.80 10.51 13.03
CA ASN A 526 -1.64 11.02 12.26
C ASN A 526 -0.65 9.91 11.86
N VAL A 527 -0.96 8.65 12.14
CA VAL A 527 -0.07 7.53 11.87
C VAL A 527 -0.28 7.03 10.45
N ARG A 528 0.66 7.31 9.55
CA ARG A 528 0.61 6.87 8.14
C ARG A 528 0.68 5.35 7.97
N ASN A 529 1.36 4.65 8.88
CA ASN A 529 1.52 3.19 8.85
C ASN A 529 1.22 2.61 10.24
N VAL A 530 -0.04 2.27 10.47
CA VAL A 530 -0.54 1.77 11.76
C VAL A 530 0.10 0.43 12.16
N PRO A 531 0.25 -0.57 11.27
CA PRO A 531 1.01 -1.80 11.57
C PRO A 531 2.46 -1.52 11.97
N GLY A 532 3.15 -0.63 11.24
CA GLY A 532 4.53 -0.23 11.56
C GLY A 532 4.67 0.45 12.92
N PHE A 533 3.66 1.23 13.32
CA PHE A 533 3.62 1.88 14.63
C PHE A 533 3.44 0.87 15.78
N LEU A 534 2.52 -0.09 15.64
CA LEU A 534 2.36 -1.18 16.60
C LEU A 534 3.66 -2.00 16.73
N LYS A 535 4.30 -2.30 15.60
CA LYS A 535 5.60 -2.99 15.58
C LYS A 535 6.71 -2.20 16.29
N GLY A 536 6.70 -0.88 16.17
CA GLY A 536 7.61 0.00 16.92
C GLY A 536 7.40 -0.07 18.44
N ILE A 537 6.15 -0.10 18.89
CA ILE A 537 5.81 -0.28 20.31
C ILE A 537 6.30 -1.65 20.82
N ILE A 538 6.06 -2.70 20.04
CA ILE A 538 6.50 -4.06 20.36
C ILE A 538 8.03 -4.13 20.48
N ASN A 539 8.77 -3.57 19.53
CA ASN A 539 10.23 -3.56 19.58
C ASN A 539 10.76 -2.80 20.80
N LYS A 540 10.16 -1.66 21.14
CA LYS A 540 10.51 -0.90 22.34
C LYS A 540 10.30 -1.71 23.62
N LEU A 541 9.23 -2.49 23.70
CA LEU A 541 8.98 -3.37 24.86
C LEU A 541 9.94 -4.57 24.89
N LYS A 542 10.33 -5.11 23.72
CA LYS A 542 11.39 -6.13 23.64
C LYS A 542 12.72 -5.58 24.16
N GLU A 543 13.09 -4.36 23.79
CA GLU A 543 14.30 -3.66 24.29
C GLU A 543 14.24 -3.40 25.80
N GLN A 544 13.04 -3.21 26.36
CA GLN A 544 12.81 -3.06 27.80
C GLN A 544 12.80 -4.38 28.58
N GLY A 545 13.09 -5.51 27.93
CA GLY A 545 13.26 -6.81 28.60
C GLY A 545 12.02 -7.68 28.67
N TYR A 546 10.92 -7.31 28.00
CA TYR A 546 9.69 -8.13 27.95
C TYR A 546 9.80 -9.36 27.02
N SER A 547 10.99 -9.72 26.50
CA SER A 547 11.14 -10.87 25.61
C SER A 547 11.16 -12.21 26.37
N ARG A 548 10.35 -13.19 25.93
CA ARG A 548 10.37 -14.57 26.46
C ARG A 548 11.75 -15.23 26.41
N THR A 549 12.59 -14.88 25.42
CA THR A 549 13.95 -15.43 25.29
C THR A 549 14.97 -14.83 26.25
N ALA A 550 14.74 -13.61 26.76
CA ALA A 550 15.65 -12.99 27.74
C ALA A 550 15.41 -13.51 29.18
N GLY A 551 14.21 -14.06 29.45
CA GLY A 551 13.80 -14.55 30.76
C GLY A 551 14.39 -15.88 31.21
N GLN A 552 15.13 -16.61 30.36
CA GLN A 552 15.79 -17.87 30.75
C GLN A 552 17.22 -17.70 31.30
N TYR A 553 17.83 -16.50 31.21
CA TYR A 553 19.20 -16.29 31.69
C TYR A 553 19.44 -15.08 32.58
N LEU A 554 18.43 -14.26 32.91
CA LEU A 554 18.64 -13.04 33.71
C LEU A 554 17.65 -12.87 34.88
N ARG A 555 17.30 -13.97 35.56
CA ARG A 555 16.59 -13.88 36.85
C ARG A 555 17.13 -14.88 37.88
N THR A 556 18.43 -14.79 38.16
CA THR A 556 19.02 -15.39 39.38
C THR A 556 19.85 -14.43 40.22
N ASP A 557 20.36 -13.32 39.72
CA ASP A 557 21.23 -12.46 40.53
C ASP A 557 20.71 -11.01 40.60
N TRP A 558 19.79 -10.75 41.53
CA TRP A 558 19.71 -9.52 42.32
C TRP A 558 18.94 -9.84 43.59
N GLY A 559 19.68 -10.40 44.55
CA GLY A 559 19.21 -10.82 45.86
C GLY A 559 20.38 -11.04 46.82
N GLN A 560 21.22 -10.01 46.99
CA GLN A 560 21.92 -9.68 48.24
C GLN A 560 21.97 -8.16 48.39
#